data_AF-A0AAD1Z387-F1
#
_entry.id   AF-A0AAD1Z387-F1
#
_cell.length_a   1.000
_cell.length_b   1.000
_cell.length_c   1.000
_cell.angle_alpha   90.00
_cell.angle_beta   90.00
_cell.angle_gamma   90.00
#
_symmetry.space_group_name_H-M   'P 1'
#
loop_
_entity.id
_entity.type
_entity.pdbx_description
1 polymer ?
#
loop_
_entity_poly.entity_id
_entity_poly.type
_entity_poly.pdbx_seq_one_letter_code
_entity_poly.pdbx_strand_id
1 'polypeptide(L)'
;MDSFPALALLHEKETSILGAENHPLHLHGFNFFVVGQGFGNYNPNQDRANFNLVDPVERNTIGVPSGGWVAIRFLADNPGANYKTLVTFARQIYMHGVWLMHCHFDVHTSWGLRMAWIVMDGPLPSQKLPPPPSDLPKC
;
A
#
# COMPACT_ATOMS: atom_id res chain seq x y z
N MET A 1 3.26 18.76 -9.28
CA MET A 1 2.96 17.54 -8.49
C MET A 1 2.12 16.57 -9.33
N ASP A 2 2.33 16.53 -10.65
CA ASP A 2 1.51 15.76 -11.62
C ASP A 2 2.21 14.48 -12.10
N SER A 3 3.27 14.09 -11.41
CA SER A 3 3.95 12.81 -11.59
C SER A 3 4.09 12.18 -10.21
N PHE A 4 3.46 11.01 -10.04
CA PHE A 4 3.43 10.11 -8.87
C PHE A 4 2.29 10.31 -7.83
N PRO A 5 1.75 9.24 -7.20
CA PRO A 5 1.77 7.80 -7.52
C PRO A 5 0.39 7.10 -7.34
N ALA A 6 0.33 5.77 -7.46
CA ALA A 6 -0.89 4.96 -7.44
C ALA A 6 -1.89 5.36 -6.31
N LEU A 7 -3.14 5.63 -6.70
CA LEU A 7 -4.26 5.80 -5.77
C LEU A 7 -4.83 4.42 -5.46
N ALA A 8 -4.69 3.97 -4.22
CA ALA A 8 -5.41 2.79 -3.73
C ALA A 8 -6.61 3.25 -2.91
N LEU A 9 -7.80 2.80 -3.32
CA LEU A 9 -9.03 2.97 -2.56
C LEU A 9 -9.29 1.68 -1.79
N LEU A 10 -9.32 1.79 -0.46
CA LEU A 10 -9.69 0.71 0.43
C LEU A 10 -11.14 0.97 0.83
N HIS A 11 -12.04 0.07 0.44
CA HIS A 11 -13.47 0.24 0.64
C HIS A 11 -14.03 -1.00 1.33
N GLU A 12 -14.68 -0.77 2.46
CA GLU A 12 -15.46 -1.81 3.14
C GLU A 12 -16.88 -1.73 2.61
N LYS A 13 -17.21 -2.64 1.69
CA LYS A 13 -18.58 -2.82 1.21
C LYS A 13 -19.29 -3.78 2.15
N GLU A 14 -20.47 -3.40 2.64
CA GLU A 14 -21.31 -4.32 3.40
C GLU A 14 -21.78 -5.47 2.50
N THR A 15 -21.06 -6.61 2.54
CA THR A 15 -21.41 -7.78 1.71
C THR A 15 -21.64 -9.09 2.46
N SER A 16 -21.50 -9.18 3.79
CA SER A 16 -21.90 -10.41 4.51
C SER A 16 -21.97 -10.32 6.06
N ILE A 17 -23.10 -10.83 6.60
CA ILE A 17 -23.42 -11.48 7.91
C ILE A 17 -22.79 -11.03 9.26
N LEU A 18 -21.58 -10.45 9.34
CA LEU A 18 -20.88 -10.22 10.61
C LEU A 18 -20.85 -8.75 11.10
N GLY A 19 -21.51 -7.83 10.39
CA GLY A 19 -21.58 -6.42 10.77
C GLY A 19 -20.39 -5.62 10.26
N ALA A 20 -20.54 -4.30 10.26
CA ALA A 20 -19.51 -3.40 9.77
C ALA A 20 -18.41 -3.25 10.85
N GLU A 21 -17.18 -3.66 10.53
CA GLU A 21 -16.03 -3.63 11.44
C GLU A 21 -14.93 -2.68 10.95
N ASN A 22 -14.04 -2.26 11.86
CA ASN A 22 -12.84 -1.49 11.48
C ASN A 22 -11.73 -2.45 11.07
N HIS A 23 -11.19 -2.29 9.87
CA HIS A 23 -10.11 -3.14 9.37
C HIS A 23 -8.79 -2.35 9.29
N PRO A 24 -7.81 -2.62 10.17
CA PRO A 24 -6.49 -2.01 10.09
C PRO A 24 -5.71 -2.60 8.92
N LEU A 25 -5.59 -1.89 7.80
CA LEU A 25 -4.84 -2.34 6.64
C LEU A 25 -3.40 -1.86 6.70
N HIS A 26 -2.47 -2.81 6.59
CA HIS A 26 -1.02 -2.60 6.65
C HIS A 26 -0.37 -2.94 5.32
N LEU A 27 0.53 -2.07 4.83
CA LEU A 27 1.31 -2.29 3.62
C LEU A 27 2.78 -2.52 3.96
N HIS A 28 3.31 -3.69 3.57
CA HIS A 28 4.72 -4.01 3.70
C HIS A 28 5.54 -3.17 2.72
N GLY A 29 6.74 -2.77 3.13
CA GLY A 29 7.69 -2.06 2.27
C GLY A 29 7.33 -0.61 1.95
N PHE A 30 6.18 -0.08 2.37
CA PHE A 30 5.84 1.30 2.07
C PHE A 30 5.19 1.97 3.26
N ASN A 31 5.55 3.24 3.43
CA ASN A 31 4.61 4.19 3.99
C ASN A 31 3.72 4.74 2.87
N PHE A 32 2.54 5.22 3.25
CA PHE A 32 1.55 5.82 2.39
C PHE A 32 0.98 7.08 3.04
N PHE A 33 0.55 8.01 2.19
CA PHE A 33 -0.18 9.21 2.57
C PHE A 33 -1.67 8.94 2.57
N VAL A 34 -2.34 9.19 3.70
CA VAL A 34 -3.81 9.14 3.78
C VAL A 34 -4.36 10.46 3.27
N VAL A 35 -4.94 10.45 2.07
CA VAL A 35 -5.43 11.65 1.39
C VAL A 35 -6.92 11.89 1.60
N GLY A 36 -7.66 10.86 2.02
CA GLY A 36 -9.09 10.99 2.33
C GLY A 36 -9.61 9.76 3.07
N GLN A 37 -10.70 9.95 3.81
CA GLN A 37 -11.47 8.90 4.45
C GLN A 37 -12.92 9.34 4.57
N GLY A 38 -13.85 8.39 4.66
CA GLY A 38 -15.26 8.70 4.84
C GLY A 38 -16.07 7.48 5.23
N PHE A 39 -17.34 7.71 5.51
CA PHE A 39 -18.35 6.67 5.73
C PHE A 39 -19.21 6.48 4.49
N GLY A 40 -19.87 5.33 4.40
CA GLY A 40 -20.66 4.94 3.25
C GLY A 40 -19.81 4.57 2.04
N ASN A 41 -20.44 4.57 0.88
CA ASN A 41 -19.78 4.21 -0.38
C ASN A 41 -19.00 5.41 -0.93
N TYR A 42 -17.73 5.18 -1.27
CA TYR A 42 -16.90 6.18 -1.92
C TYR A 42 -17.53 6.65 -3.25
N ASN A 43 -17.66 7.97 -3.41
CA ASN A 43 -18.11 8.63 -4.62
C ASN A 43 -16.95 9.38 -5.29
N PRO A 44 -16.38 8.87 -6.40
CA PRO A 44 -15.23 9.50 -7.06
C PRO A 44 -15.51 10.91 -7.60
N ASN A 45 -16.77 11.27 -7.83
CA ASN A 45 -17.16 12.58 -8.35
C ASN A 45 -17.30 13.65 -7.24
N GLN A 46 -17.43 13.24 -5.99
CA GLN A 46 -17.63 14.13 -4.84
C GLN A 46 -16.43 14.09 -3.88
N ASP A 47 -15.99 12.89 -3.51
CA ASP A 47 -15.00 12.71 -2.44
C ASP A 47 -13.59 13.10 -2.85
N ARG A 48 -13.24 12.93 -4.15
CA ARG A 48 -11.90 13.29 -4.66
C ARG A 48 -11.60 14.77 -4.52
N ALA A 49 -12.62 15.63 -4.60
CA ALA A 49 -12.47 17.06 -4.44
C ALA A 49 -12.06 17.45 -3.02
N ASN A 50 -12.31 16.58 -2.03
CA ASN A 50 -12.02 16.82 -0.62
C ASN A 50 -10.70 16.19 -0.17
N PHE A 51 -9.90 15.64 -1.09
CA PHE A 51 -8.62 15.03 -0.72
C PHE A 51 -7.63 16.08 -0.18
N ASN A 52 -6.99 15.77 0.95
CA ASN A 52 -5.82 16.52 1.40
C ASN A 52 -4.61 16.13 0.54
N LEU A 53 -4.20 17.02 -0.35
CA LEU A 53 -3.04 16.88 -1.23
C LEU A 53 -1.90 17.84 -0.88
N VAL A 54 -2.00 18.58 0.23
CA VAL A 54 -1.01 19.56 0.66
C VAL A 54 -0.11 18.97 1.74
N ASP A 55 -0.71 18.42 2.79
CA ASP A 55 -0.02 17.91 3.98
C ASP A 55 -0.67 16.64 4.57
N PRO A 56 -0.92 15.58 3.77
CA PRO A 56 -1.53 14.35 4.26
C PRO A 56 -0.63 13.62 5.26
N VAL A 57 -1.25 12.91 6.20
CA VAL A 57 -0.51 12.10 7.18
C VAL A 57 0.12 10.87 6.51
N GLU A 58 1.39 10.64 6.78
CA GLU A 58 2.14 9.47 6.34
C GLU A 58 2.07 8.35 7.40
N ARG A 59 1.67 7.13 7.00
CA ARG A 59 1.55 5.94 7.86
C ARG A 59 1.84 4.67 7.06
N ASN A 60 2.04 3.53 7.73
CA ASN A 60 2.11 2.20 7.10
C ASN A 60 0.91 1.31 7.42
N THR A 61 0.04 1.75 8.34
CA THR A 61 -1.19 1.07 8.74
C THR A 61 -2.30 2.10 8.98
N ILE A 62 -3.51 1.81 8.49
CA ILE A 62 -4.69 2.65 8.69
C ILE A 62 -5.94 1.81 8.89
N GLY A 63 -6.74 2.15 9.88
CA GLY A 63 -8.06 1.54 10.07
C GLY A 63 -9.03 2.07 9.02
N VAL A 64 -9.57 1.20 8.18
CA VAL A 64 -10.71 1.55 7.33
C VAL A 64 -11.95 1.65 8.21
N PRO A 65 -12.66 2.79 8.23
CA PRO A 65 -13.86 2.93 9.04
C PRO A 65 -14.89 1.86 8.71
N SER A 66 -15.60 1.40 9.74
CA SER A 66 -16.73 0.48 9.61
C SER A 66 -17.76 1.07 8.62
N GLY A 67 -18.04 0.32 7.55
CA GLY A 67 -18.94 0.74 6.47
C GLY A 67 -18.44 1.97 5.70
N GLY A 68 -17.13 2.17 5.63
CA GLY A 68 -16.51 3.35 5.05
C GLY A 68 -15.41 3.07 4.02
N TRP A 69 -14.56 4.07 3.84
CA TRP A 69 -13.47 4.01 2.88
C TRP A 69 -12.27 4.85 3.33
N VAL A 70 -11.10 4.48 2.82
CA VAL A 70 -9.85 5.24 2.94
C VAL A 70 -9.20 5.32 1.57
N ALA A 71 -8.75 6.52 1.19
CA ALA A 71 -7.93 6.75 0.01
C ALA A 71 -6.48 6.98 0.44
N ILE A 72 -5.56 6.16 -0.07
CA ILE A 72 -4.12 6.29 0.18
C ILE A 72 -3.35 6.53 -1.12
N ARG A 73 -2.21 7.22 -1.01
CA ARG A 73 -1.22 7.38 -2.08
C ARG A 73 0.14 6.94 -1.58
N PHE A 74 0.86 6.14 -2.35
CA PHE A 74 2.23 5.75 -2.03
C PHE A 74 3.04 5.60 -3.31
N LEU A 75 4.31 5.98 -3.26
CA LEU A 75 5.21 5.78 -4.39
C LEU A 75 5.70 4.34 -4.37
N ALA A 76 5.45 3.62 -5.46
CA ALA A 76 5.92 2.24 -5.63
C ALA A 76 7.39 2.21 -6.04
N ASP A 77 8.29 2.73 -5.18
CA ASP A 77 9.74 2.84 -5.39
C ASP A 77 10.57 2.24 -4.25
N ASN A 78 10.03 1.25 -3.53
CA ASN A 78 10.82 0.50 -2.57
C ASN A 78 11.45 -0.72 -3.25
N PRO A 79 12.78 -0.86 -3.20
CA PRO A 79 13.49 -2.07 -3.60
C PRO A 79 13.18 -3.31 -2.75
N GLY A 80 12.61 -4.34 -3.38
CA GLY A 80 12.29 -5.62 -2.75
C GLY A 80 13.47 -6.54 -2.47
N ALA A 81 14.62 -6.06 -2.01
CA ALA A 81 15.73 -6.89 -1.50
C ALA A 81 16.79 -6.07 -0.74
N ASN A 82 17.12 -6.47 0.49
CA ASN A 82 18.32 -6.03 1.23
C ASN A 82 19.58 -6.61 0.50
N TYR A 83 20.76 -5.98 0.35
CA TYR A 83 21.54 -5.12 1.25
C TYR A 83 22.71 -4.38 0.52
N LYS A 84 23.18 -3.29 1.16
CA LYS A 84 24.45 -2.52 1.03
C LYS A 84 24.67 -1.62 -0.20
N THR A 85 24.55 -0.30 0.00
CA THR A 85 25.67 0.67 -0.01
C THR A 85 25.17 2.08 0.34
N LEU A 86 25.99 2.79 1.09
CA LEU A 86 25.84 4.13 1.64
C LEU A 86 25.49 5.20 0.58
N VAL A 87 24.53 6.06 0.95
CA VAL A 87 24.38 7.49 0.62
C VAL A 87 24.49 7.89 -0.86
N THR A 88 23.40 8.42 -1.42
CA THR A 88 23.31 9.82 -1.93
C THR A 88 21.91 10.04 -2.49
N PHE A 89 21.34 11.20 -2.20
CA PHE A 89 20.11 11.75 -2.77
C PHE A 89 19.93 11.40 -4.26
N ALA A 90 19.09 10.41 -4.55
CA ALA A 90 18.47 10.23 -5.85
C ALA A 90 17.08 9.66 -5.59
N ARG A 91 16.08 10.55 -5.64
CA ARG A 91 14.69 10.14 -5.80
C ARG A 91 14.62 9.19 -6.99
N GLN A 92 13.90 8.09 -6.82
CA GLN A 92 13.44 7.13 -7.82
C GLN A 92 14.18 5.78 -7.92
N ILE A 93 13.85 4.86 -6.99
CA ILE A 93 14.32 3.47 -6.99
C ILE A 93 13.13 2.54 -7.30
N TYR A 94 12.71 2.39 -8.55
CA TYR A 94 11.75 1.32 -8.89
C TYR A 94 12.46 -0.03 -8.80
N MET A 95 11.96 -1.06 -8.13
CA MET A 95 12.46 -2.43 -8.33
C MET A 95 11.31 -3.43 -8.42
N HIS A 96 11.57 -4.58 -9.04
CA HIS A 96 10.68 -5.71 -8.91
C HIS A 96 10.62 -6.17 -7.44
N GLY A 97 9.43 -6.36 -6.91
CA GLY A 97 9.23 -6.74 -5.52
C GLY A 97 7.79 -7.10 -5.24
N VAL A 98 7.57 -8.02 -4.31
CA VAL A 98 6.24 -8.45 -3.89
C VAL A 98 5.98 -7.94 -2.47
N TRP A 99 4.97 -7.10 -2.32
CA TRP A 99 4.66 -6.41 -1.06
C TRP A 99 3.26 -6.73 -0.59
N LEU A 100 3.15 -7.37 0.57
CA LEU A 100 1.87 -7.78 1.12
C LEU A 100 1.13 -6.56 1.71
N MET A 101 -0.12 -6.38 1.31
CA MET A 101 -1.11 -5.54 1.96
C MET A 101 -2.11 -6.45 2.67
N HIS A 102 -2.35 -6.30 3.95
CA HIS A 102 -3.29 -7.17 4.66
C HIS A 102 -3.95 -6.49 5.87
N CYS A 103 -5.07 -7.06 6.33
CA CYS A 103 -5.64 -6.69 7.60
C CYS A 103 -4.72 -7.13 8.75
N HIS A 104 -4.39 -6.23 9.65
CA HIS A 104 -3.50 -6.51 10.77
C HIS A 104 -4.18 -7.29 11.92
N PHE A 105 -5.40 -7.81 11.68
CA PHE A 105 -5.97 -8.88 12.48
C PHE A 105 -5.66 -10.23 11.82
N ASP A 106 -4.97 -11.11 12.55
CA ASP A 106 -4.49 -12.40 12.04
C ASP A 106 -5.61 -13.27 11.49
N VAL A 107 -6.75 -13.29 12.18
CA VAL A 107 -7.94 -14.02 11.73
C VAL A 107 -8.40 -13.52 10.36
N HIS A 108 -8.49 -12.21 10.15
CA HIS A 108 -8.87 -11.62 8.86
C HIS A 108 -7.80 -11.82 7.77
N THR A 109 -6.51 -11.79 8.12
CA THR A 109 -5.43 -12.16 7.18
C THR A 109 -5.58 -13.61 6.72
N SER A 110 -5.81 -14.54 7.64
CA SER A 110 -5.96 -15.97 7.33
C SER A 110 -7.22 -16.28 6.51
N TRP A 111 -8.30 -15.54 6.73
CA TRP A 111 -9.55 -15.65 5.96
C TRP A 111 -9.47 -15.02 4.57
N GLY A 112 -8.36 -14.34 4.25
CA GLY A 112 -8.08 -13.88 2.90
C GLY A 112 -8.20 -12.37 2.70
N LEU A 113 -8.33 -11.57 3.76
CA LEU A 113 -8.27 -10.11 3.68
C LEU A 113 -6.80 -9.66 3.53
N ARG A 114 -6.23 -10.00 2.37
CA ARG A 114 -4.85 -9.74 1.98
C ARG A 114 -4.75 -9.65 0.46
N MET A 115 -3.81 -8.85 -0.02
CA MET A 115 -3.45 -8.73 -1.42
C MET A 115 -1.97 -8.41 -1.55
N ALA A 116 -1.37 -8.66 -2.72
CA ALA A 116 0.04 -8.39 -2.94
C ALA A 116 0.21 -7.37 -4.07
N TRP A 117 1.09 -6.41 -3.84
CA TRP A 117 1.56 -5.48 -4.86
C TRP A 117 2.80 -6.07 -5.50
N ILE A 118 2.74 -6.29 -6.81
CA ILE A 118 3.91 -6.61 -7.61
C ILE A 118 4.39 -5.30 -8.22
N VAL A 119 5.46 -4.74 -7.67
CA VAL A 119 6.19 -3.64 -8.30
C VAL A 119 7.09 -4.27 -9.35
N MET A 120 7.24 -3.63 -10.51
CA MET A 120 8.06 -4.14 -11.63
C MET A 120 9.43 -3.47 -11.64
N ASP A 121 10.40 -4.15 -12.26
CA ASP A 121 11.73 -3.59 -12.48
C ASP A 121 11.66 -2.27 -13.27
N GLY A 122 12.49 -1.33 -12.87
CA GLY A 122 12.72 -0.11 -13.64
C GLY A 122 13.79 -0.30 -14.73
N PRO A 123 14.04 0.75 -15.53
CA PRO A 123 15.00 0.71 -16.62
C PRO A 123 16.46 0.60 -16.17
N LEU A 124 16.81 1.09 -14.98
CA LEU A 124 18.20 1.14 -14.52
C LEU A 124 18.66 -0.20 -13.88
N PRO A 125 19.95 -0.53 -13.90
CA PRO A 125 20.45 -1.72 -13.19
C PRO A 125 20.19 -1.69 -11.68
N SER A 126 20.24 -0.50 -11.06
CA SER A 126 19.90 -0.28 -9.65
C SER A 126 18.40 -0.36 -9.36
N GLN A 127 17.59 -0.58 -10.41
CA GLN A 127 16.15 -0.67 -10.37
C GLN A 127 15.68 -2.10 -10.68
N LYS A 128 16.56 -3.08 -10.49
CA LYS A 128 16.31 -4.49 -10.75
C LYS A 128 16.44 -5.31 -9.48
N LEU A 129 15.52 -6.25 -9.28
CA LEU A 129 15.61 -7.19 -8.18
C LEU A 129 16.84 -8.11 -8.36
N PRO A 130 17.71 -8.26 -7.35
CA PRO A 130 18.80 -9.22 -7.40
C PRO A 130 18.26 -10.67 -7.41
N PRO A 131 19.08 -11.65 -7.85
CA PRO A 131 18.70 -13.05 -7.73
C PRO A 131 18.41 -13.41 -6.26
N PRO A 132 17.49 -14.37 -6.02
CA PRO A 132 17.15 -14.79 -4.66
C PRO A 132 18.37 -15.35 -3.93
N PRO A 133 18.50 -15.11 -2.61
CA PRO A 133 19.52 -15.76 -1.79
C PRO A 133 19.48 -17.30 -1.92
N SER A 134 20.64 -17.94 -1.93
CA SER A 134 20.75 -19.39 -2.12
C SER A 134 20.25 -20.21 -0.92
N ASP A 135 20.06 -19.57 0.23
CA ASP A 135 19.66 -20.16 1.51
C ASP A 135 18.17 -20.00 1.82
N LEU A 136 17.34 -19.57 0.85
CA LEU A 136 15.89 -19.51 1.03
C LEU A 136 15.29 -20.89 1.35
N PRO A 137 14.33 -20.98 2.29
CA PRO A 137 13.61 -22.22 2.56
C PRO A 137 12.97 -22.80 1.30
N LYS A 138 13.01 -24.12 1.15
CA LYS A 138 12.32 -24.83 0.07
C LYS A 138 10.82 -24.85 0.34
N CYS A 139 10.03 -24.72 -0.72
CA CYS A 139 8.58 -24.88 -0.71
C CYS A 139 8.17 -26.33 -0.45
#